data_AF-A0A455UK21-F1
#
_entry.id   AF-A0A455UK21-F1
#
_cell.length_a   1.000
_cell.length_b   1.000
_cell.length_c   1.000
_cell.angle_alpha   90.00
_cell.angle_beta   90.00
_cell.angle_gamma   90.00
#
_symmetry.space_group_name_H-M   'P 1'
#
loop_
_entity.id
_entity.type
_entity.pdbx_description
1 polymer ?
#
loop_
_entity_poly.entity_id
_entity_poly.type
_entity_poly.pdbx_seq_one_letter_code
_entity_poly.pdbx_strand_id
1 'polypeptide(L)' 'MQNSPIFLPLREQHERLRTGTLTATALVEAAIAAYQQRGKHDHAYLTWNGEQALAMAKAADAVLAQGGDAGR' A
#
# COMPACT_ATOMS: atom_id res chain seq x y z
N MET A 1 3.56 7.54 13.87
CA MET A 1 3.99 6.76 12.68
C MET A 1 4.16 5.25 12.96
N GLN A 2 4.23 4.77 14.21
CA GLN A 2 4.44 3.34 14.53
C GLN A 2 3.24 2.40 14.25
N ASN A 3 2.03 2.92 14.04
CA ASN A 3 0.84 2.09 13.73
C ASN A 3 0.46 2.08 12.24
N SER A 4 1.35 2.49 11.35
CA SER A 4 1.06 2.54 9.91
C SER A 4 1.26 1.17 9.26
N PRO A 5 0.34 0.72 8.39
CA PRO A 5 0.39 -0.62 7.79
C PRO A 5 1.64 -0.83 6.92
N ILE A 6 2.29 0.23 6.45
CA ILE A 6 3.54 0.16 5.66
C ILE A 6 4.75 -0.32 6.47
N PHE A 7 4.69 -0.28 7.81
CA PHE A 7 5.77 -0.75 8.68
C PHE A 7 5.58 -2.19 9.16
N LEU A 8 4.46 -2.84 8.80
CA LEU A 8 4.25 -4.25 9.09
C LEU A 8 5.21 -5.11 8.25
N PRO A 9 5.64 -6.29 8.71
CA PRO A 9 6.37 -7.25 7.89
C PRO A 9 5.60 -7.60 6.60
N LEU A 10 6.30 -7.79 5.47
CA LEU A 10 5.66 -8.09 4.19
C LEU A 10 4.72 -9.29 4.24
N ARG A 11 5.10 -10.34 4.98
CA ARG A 11 4.24 -11.53 5.19
C ARG A 11 2.94 -11.18 5.90
N GLU A 12 3.01 -10.28 6.88
CA GLU A 12 1.83 -9.82 7.63
C GLU A 12 0.94 -8.92 6.78
N GLN A 13 1.52 -8.02 5.97
CA GLN A 13 0.77 -7.24 5.00
C GLN A 13 0.03 -8.15 4.00
N HIS A 14 0.72 -9.18 3.48
CA HIS A 14 0.14 -10.17 2.57
C HIS A 14 -1.03 -10.94 3.18
N GLU A 15 -0.87 -11.52 4.37
CA GLU A 15 -1.99 -12.23 5.04
C GLU A 15 -3.16 -11.29 5.33
N ARG A 16 -2.91 -10.04 5.72
CA ARG A 16 -3.98 -9.07 5.98
C ARG A 16 -4.72 -8.65 4.72
N LEU A 17 -4.01 -8.52 3.59
CA LEU A 17 -4.62 -8.29 2.27
C LEU A 17 -5.51 -9.48 1.87
N ARG A 18 -5.01 -10.71 2.04
CA ARG A 18 -5.74 -11.94 1.69
C ARG A 18 -6.96 -12.19 2.58
N THR A 19 -6.88 -11.82 3.85
CA THR A 19 -7.99 -11.92 4.81
C THR A 19 -8.96 -10.73 4.74
N GLY A 20 -8.67 -9.71 3.92
CA GLY A 20 -9.49 -8.50 3.80
C GLY A 20 -9.45 -7.58 5.02
N THR A 21 -8.54 -7.83 5.98
CA THR A 21 -8.33 -6.98 7.16
C THR A 21 -7.48 -5.75 6.86
N LEU A 22 -6.90 -5.69 5.65
CA LEU A 22 -6.17 -4.56 5.09
C LEU A 22 -6.48 -4.47 3.59
N THR A 23 -6.57 -3.25 3.05
CA THR A 23 -6.73 -3.02 1.61
C THR A 23 -5.43 -2.50 1.00
N ALA A 24 -5.22 -2.77 -0.28
CA ALA A 24 -4.11 -2.21 -1.05
C ALA A 24 -4.20 -0.68 -1.07
N THR A 25 -5.41 -0.12 -1.13
CA THR A 25 -5.64 1.32 -1.03
C THR A 25 -5.12 1.89 0.29
N ALA A 26 -5.42 1.25 1.43
CA ALA A 26 -4.93 1.69 2.74
C ALA A 26 -3.40 1.67 2.85
N LEU A 27 -2.73 0.70 2.20
CA LEU A 27 -1.27 0.66 2.13
C LEU A 27 -0.70 1.83 1.33
N VAL A 28 -1.27 2.13 0.16
CA VAL A 28 -0.80 3.23 -0.68
C VAL A 28 -1.07 4.59 -0.05
N GLU A 29 -2.24 4.80 0.56
CA GLU A 29 -2.54 6.03 1.30
C GLU A 29 -1.55 6.25 2.45
N ALA A 30 -1.23 5.20 3.20
CA ALA A 30 -0.23 5.26 4.24
C ALA A 30 1.18 5.59 3.70
N ALA A 31 1.56 5.04 2.54
CA ALA A 31 2.82 5.36 1.89
C ALA A 31 2.86 6.83 1.40
N ILE A 32 1.77 7.34 0.84
CA ILE A 32 1.63 8.75 0.44
C ILE A 32 1.76 9.66 1.66
N ALA A 33 1.09 9.36 2.77
CA ALA A 33 1.19 10.13 4.00
C ALA A 33 2.62 10.15 4.54
N ALA A 34 3.32 9.01 4.52
CA ALA A 34 4.72 8.94 4.93
C ALA A 34 5.63 9.77 4.01
N TYR A 35 5.40 9.73 2.69
CA TYR A 35 6.14 10.53 1.73
C TYR A 35 5.90 12.04 1.92
N GLN A 36 4.66 12.46 2.18
CA GLN A 36 4.32 13.86 2.47
C GLN A 36 4.99 14.37 3.75
N GLN A 37 5.10 13.51 4.78
CA GLN A 37 5.71 13.88 6.06
C GLN A 37 7.24 13.90 6.04
N ARG A 38 7.88 12.95 5.34
CA ARG A 38 9.34 12.78 5.38
C ARG A 38 10.02 12.58 4.03
N GLY A 39 9.31 12.04 3.04
CA GLY A 39 9.89 11.70 1.74
C GLY A 39 10.51 12.87 0.96
N LYS A 40 10.02 14.11 1.16
CA LYS A 40 10.64 15.32 0.58
C LYS A 40 11.96 15.69 1.25
N HIS A 41 12.11 15.40 2.53
CA HIS A 41 13.30 15.72 3.32
C HIS A 41 14.37 14.64 3.17
N ASP A 42 13.94 13.38 3.05
CA ASP A 42 14.86 12.24 3.02
C ASP A 42 15.55 12.06 1.66
N HIS A 43 15.13 12.81 0.63
CA HIS A 43 15.65 12.73 -0.76
C HIS A 43 15.76 11.29 -1.31
N ALA A 44 14.97 10.36 -0.75
CA ALA A 44 15.08 8.93 -1.03
C ALA A 44 14.45 8.51 -2.37
N TYR A 45 13.73 9.41 -3.03
CA TYR A 45 12.98 9.14 -4.26
C TYR A 45 13.39 10.09 -5.37
N LEU A 46 13.84 9.54 -6.50
CA LEU A 46 14.11 10.30 -7.73
C LEU A 46 12.81 10.65 -8.49
N THR A 47 11.79 9.80 -8.39
CA THR A 47 10.46 10.02 -8.99
C THR A 47 9.42 9.43 -8.05
N TRP A 48 8.33 10.17 -7.83
CA TRP A 48 7.25 9.77 -6.94
C TRP A 48 5.90 9.79 -7.69
N ASN A 49 5.31 8.60 -7.88
CA ASN A 49 4.06 8.40 -8.65
C ASN A 49 2.90 7.96 -7.74
N GLY A 50 2.65 8.70 -6.65
CA GLY A 50 1.63 8.32 -5.66
C GLY A 50 0.20 8.18 -6.23
N GLU A 51 -0.21 9.02 -7.17
CA GLU A 51 -1.54 8.93 -7.79
C GLU A 51 -1.71 7.66 -8.65
N GLN A 52 -0.67 7.30 -9.42
CA GLN A 52 -0.70 6.09 -10.23
C GLN A 52 -0.72 4.84 -9.32
N ALA A 53 0.06 4.85 -8.23
CA ALA A 53 0.01 3.80 -7.23
C ALA A 53 -1.39 3.65 -6.62
N LEU A 54 -2.09 4.76 -6.37
CA LEU A 54 -3.45 4.73 -5.82
C LEU A 54 -4.45 4.14 -6.82
N ALA A 55 -4.32 4.47 -8.11
CA ALA A 55 -5.16 3.89 -9.16
C ALA A 55 -4.96 2.37 -9.26
N MET A 56 -3.70 1.90 -9.21
CA MET A 56 -3.39 0.48 -9.20
C MET A 56 -3.90 -0.23 -7.94
N ALA A 57 -3.80 0.41 -6.77
CA ALA A 57 -4.30 -0.15 -5.51
C ALA A 57 -5.81 -0.37 -5.53
N LYS A 58 -6.58 0.57 -6.07
CA LYS A 58 -8.03 0.40 -6.27
C LYS A 58 -8.36 -0.77 -7.20
N ALA A 59 -7.59 -0.93 -8.28
CA ALA A 59 -7.75 -2.07 -9.17
C ALA A 59 -7.42 -3.40 -8.47
N ALA A 60 -6.35 -3.42 -7.68
CA ALA A 60 -5.96 -4.60 -6.89
C ALA A 60 -7.04 -4.96 -5.85
N ASP A 61 -7.59 -3.99 -5.13
CA ASP A 61 -8.68 -4.20 -4.19
C ASP A 61 -9.93 -4.78 -4.88
N ALA A 62 -10.25 -4.30 -6.09
CA ALA A 62 -11.36 -4.83 -6.88
C ALA A 62 -11.13 -6.29 -7.31
N VAL A 63 -9.89 -6.68 -7.62
CA VAL A 63 -9.52 -8.06 -7.96
C VAL A 63 -9.58 -8.96 -6.73
N LEU A 64 -9.02 -8.51 -5.60
CA LEU A 64 -9.07 -9.23 -4.32
C LEU A 64 -10.51 -9.45 -3.84
N ALA A 65 -11.37 -8.44 -3.97
CA ALA A 65 -12.79 -8.54 -3.63
C ALA A 65 -13.55 -9.56 -4.48
N GLN A 66 -13.10 -9.82 -5.71
CA GLN A 66 -13.65 -10.85 -6.59
C GLN A 66 -13.08 -12.25 -6.30
N GLY A 67 -12.23 -12.40 -5.27
CA GLY A 67 -11.51 -13.63 -4.98
C GLY A 67 -10.35 -13.90 -5.95
N GLY A 68 -9.99 -12.92 -6.78
CA GLY A 68 -8.83 -12.99 -7.63
C GLY A 68 -7.56 -12.83 -6.81
N ASP A 69 -6.71 -13.86 -6.82
CA ASP A 69 -5.38 -13.83 -6.24
C ASP A 69 -4.39 -14.27 -7.32
N ALA A 70 -3.64 -13.31 -7.86
CA ALA A 70 -2.65 -13.55 -8.91
C ALA A 70 -1.31 -14.08 -8.36
N GLY A 71 -1.19 -14.29 -7.04
CA GLY A 71 0.02 -14.73 -6.35
C GLY A 71 0.00 -16.19 -5.87
N ARG A 72 -0.78 -17.06 -6.53
CA ARG A 72 -0.83 -18.51 -6.25
C ARG A 72 0.31 -19.29 -6.90
#